data_AF-A0A550H4I8-F1
#
_entry.id   AF-A0A550H4I8-F1
#
_cell.length_a   1.000
_cell.length_b   1.000
_cell.length_c   1.000
_cell.angle_alpha   90.00
_cell.angle_beta   90.00
_cell.angle_gamma   90.00
#
_symmetry.space_group_name_H-M   'P 1'
#
loop_
_entity.id
_entity.type
_entity.pdbx_description
1 polymer ?
#
loop_
_entity_poly.entity_id
_entity_poly.type
_entity_poly.pdbx_seq_one_letter_code
_entity_poly.pdbx_strand_id
1 'polypeptide(L)'
;MNRDYNCSNVRLYKQVLDFCRHIAGSAKITTVSLLDNYSTGTSSLKATLEVMLIIRDFQPRLMSYVKIIDGRSIIFFAVDQWVFERDIDRGF
;
A
#
# COMPACT_ATOMS: atom_id res chain seq x y z
N MET A 1 7.90 -6.44 -26.71
CA MET A 1 7.68 -6.56 -25.26
C MET A 1 8.61 -5.56 -24.59
N ASN A 2 8.10 -4.37 -24.24
CA ASN A 2 8.88 -3.15 -23.99
C ASN A 2 9.67 -3.19 -22.67
N ARG A 3 10.99 -3.02 -22.73
CA ARG A 3 11.87 -2.86 -21.55
C ARG A 3 11.47 -1.69 -20.65
N ASP A 4 10.86 -0.66 -21.23
CA ASP A 4 10.45 0.57 -20.53
C ASP A 4 9.28 0.37 -19.56
N TYR A 5 8.41 -0.63 -19.82
CA TYR A 5 7.32 -0.99 -18.90
C TYR A 5 7.83 -1.68 -17.62
N ASN A 6 8.91 -2.46 -17.72
CA ASN A 6 9.50 -3.10 -16.54
C ASN A 6 10.24 -2.08 -15.66
N CYS A 7 10.96 -1.15 -16.27
CA CYS A 7 11.70 -0.12 -15.51
C CYS A 7 10.76 0.81 -14.72
N SER A 8 9.64 1.21 -15.32
CA SER A 8 8.64 2.06 -14.67
C SER A 8 7.97 1.37 -13.48
N ASN A 9 7.62 0.09 -13.60
CA ASN A 9 7.08 -0.68 -12.48
C ASN A 9 8.09 -0.88 -11.34
N VAL A 10 9.36 -1.16 -11.65
CA VAL A 10 10.42 -1.29 -10.64
C VAL A 10 10.61 0.02 -9.87
N ARG A 11 10.58 1.16 -10.57
CA ARG A 11 10.67 2.50 -9.95
C ARG A 11 9.49 2.77 -9.03
N LEU A 12 8.27 2.49 -9.49
CA LEU A 12 7.05 2.66 -8.71
C LEU A 12 7.10 1.81 -7.44
N TYR A 13 7.46 0.52 -7.57
CA TYR A 13 7.60 -0.40 -6.43
C TYR A 13 8.60 0.11 -5.40
N LYS A 14 9.74 0.63 -5.84
CA LYS A 14 10.75 1.20 -4.95
C LYS A 14 10.20 2.40 -4.18
N GLN A 15 9.52 3.33 -4.86
CA GLN A 15 8.94 4.51 -4.22
C GLN A 15 7.82 4.16 -3.24
N VAL A 16 6.99 3.17 -3.57
CA VAL A 16 5.96 2.62 -2.67
C VAL A 16 6.62 2.03 -1.42
N LEU A 17 7.63 1.17 -1.58
CA LEU A 17 8.34 0.56 -0.46
C LEU A 17 9.07 1.57 0.42
N ASP A 18 9.70 2.58 -0.19
CA ASP A 18 10.37 3.65 0.56
C ASP A 18 9.37 4.47 1.38
N PHE A 19 8.16 4.71 0.85
CA PHE A 19 7.11 5.36 1.62
C PHE A 19 6.54 4.44 2.71
N CYS A 20 6.43 3.14 2.47
CA CYS A 20 6.02 2.19 3.52
C CYS A 20 6.98 2.20 4.70
N ARG A 21 8.29 2.23 4.44
CA ARG A 21 9.33 2.37 5.46
C ARG A 21 9.21 3.69 6.21
N HIS A 22 8.90 4.79 5.50
CA HIS A 22 8.68 6.08 6.12
C HIS A 22 7.47 6.07 7.07
N ILE A 23 6.34 5.46 6.67
CA ILE A 23 5.16 5.32 7.53
C ILE A 23 5.47 4.49 8.78
N ALA A 24 6.16 3.36 8.61
CA ALA A 24 6.50 2.48 9.73
C ALA A 24 7.54 3.07 10.68
N GLY A 25 8.37 4.02 10.23
CA GLY A 25 9.47 4.54 11.03
C GLY A 25 10.42 3.43 11.44
N SER A 26 10.65 3.28 12.75
CA SER A 26 11.45 2.19 13.32
C SER A 26 10.65 0.91 13.57
N ALA A 27 9.33 0.93 13.41
CA ALA A 27 8.48 -0.22 13.66
C ALA A 27 8.68 -1.28 12.57
N LYS A 28 8.49 -2.55 12.94
CA LYS A 28 8.67 -3.68 12.03
C LYS A 28 7.45 -3.80 11.12
N ILE A 29 7.66 -3.62 9.82
CA ILE A 29 6.67 -4.01 8.80
C ILE A 29 6.64 -5.54 8.74
N THR A 30 5.48 -6.14 8.95
CA THR A 30 5.28 -7.59 8.85
C THR A 30 4.82 -7.99 7.46
N THR A 31 3.96 -7.16 6.85
CA THR A 31 3.38 -7.41 5.53
C THR A 31 3.18 -6.10 4.79
N VAL A 32 3.46 -6.11 3.49
CA VAL A 32 2.99 -5.09 2.54
C VAL A 32 2.23 -5.82 1.44
N SER A 33 1.00 -5.42 1.19
CA SER A 33 0.18 -5.93 0.09
C SER A 33 -0.20 -4.80 -0.85
N LEU A 34 -0.09 -5.04 -2.14
CA LEU A 34 -0.57 -4.15 -3.18
C LEU A 34 -1.96 -4.62 -3.61
N LEU A 35 -2.96 -3.77 -3.42
CA LEU A 35 -4.31 -4.00 -3.90
C LEU A 35 -4.52 -3.10 -5.12
N ASP A 36 -4.64 -3.71 -6.29
CA ASP A 36 -5.03 -3.01 -7.50
C ASP A 36 -6.54 -3.13 -7.65
N ASN A 37 -7.24 -2.00 -7.75
CA ASN A 37 -8.69 -2.01 -7.85
C ASN A 37 -9.10 -2.55 -9.23
N TYR A 38 -9.97 -3.55 -9.19
CA TYR A 38 -10.51 -4.31 -10.32
C TYR A 38 -10.72 -3.47 -11.58
N SER A 39 -9.94 -3.75 -12.63
CA SER A 39 -10.18 -3.23 -13.97
C SER A 39 -11.37 -3.94 -14.61
N THR A 40 -12.60 -3.66 -14.16
CA THR A 40 -13.78 -3.87 -15.00
C THR A 40 -13.92 -2.68 -15.92
N GLY A 41 -13.36 -2.83 -17.12
CA GLY A 41 -13.77 -2.15 -18.34
C GLY A 41 -13.82 -0.62 -18.31
N THR A 42 -12.93 0.00 -19.07
CA THR A 42 -13.15 1.33 -19.68
C THR A 42 -13.40 2.49 -18.69
N SER A 43 -12.35 2.98 -18.03
CA SER A 43 -12.24 4.44 -17.89
C SER A 43 -10.77 4.83 -17.86
N SER A 44 -10.42 5.88 -18.61
CA SER A 44 -9.07 6.44 -18.76
C SER A 44 -8.58 7.19 -17.51
N LEU A 45 -9.24 6.99 -16.36
CA LEU A 45 -8.82 7.52 -15.08
C LEU A 45 -7.85 6.50 -14.48
N LYS A 46 -6.58 6.90 -14.30
CA LYS A 46 -5.55 6.09 -13.64
C LYS A 46 -6.14 5.47 -12.37
N ALA A 47 -6.34 4.15 -12.36
CA ALA A 47 -6.92 3.45 -11.24
C ALA A 47 -6.15 3.79 -9.95
N THR A 48 -6.88 4.09 -8.88
CA THR A 48 -6.30 4.34 -7.57
C THR A 48 -5.69 3.04 -7.07
N LEU A 49 -4.38 3.06 -6.81
CA LEU A 49 -3.67 1.93 -6.23
C LEU A 49 -3.83 1.99 -4.72
N GLU A 50 -4.09 0.85 -4.10
CA GLU A 50 -4.18 0.73 -2.65
C GLU A 50 -3.02 -0.13 -2.13
N VAL A 51 -2.48 0.24 -0.97
CA VAL A 51 -1.39 -0.47 -0.32
C VAL A 51 -1.79 -0.73 1.12
N MET A 52 -1.81 -1.99 1.53
CA MET A 52 -2.07 -2.38 2.92
C MET A 52 -0.75 -2.74 3.60
N LEU A 53 -0.47 -2.08 4.71
CA LEU A 53 0.72 -2.26 5.53
C LEU A 53 0.28 -2.79 6.88
N ILE A 54 0.81 -3.95 7.25
CA ILE A 54 0.69 -4.47 8.62
C ILE A 54 2.01 -4.17 9.32
N ILE A 55 1.92 -3.46 10.44
CA ILE A 55 3.06 -2.94 11.19
C ILE A 55 2.93 -3.42 12.63
N ARG A 56 3.99 -4.01 13.17
CA ARG A 56 4.03 -4.50 14.55
C ARG A 56 4.17 -3.33 15.53
N ASP A 57 3.35 -3.36 16.59
CA ASP A 57 3.34 -2.38 17.67
C ASP A 57 3.12 -0.94 17.15
N PHE A 58 2.26 -0.80 16.14
CA PHE A 58 2.00 0.49 15.51
C PHE A 58 1.04 1.31 16.37
N GLN A 59 1.50 2.51 16.75
CA GLN A 59 0.74 3.49 17.52
C GLN A 59 0.64 4.74 16.66
N PRO A 60 -0.37 4.91 15.77
CA PRO A 60 -1.80 4.62 15.96
C PRO A 60 -2.27 3.24 15.46
N ARG A 61 -3.46 2.79 15.87
CA ARG A 61 -4.01 1.46 15.50
C ARG A 61 -4.32 1.29 14.01
N LEU A 62 -4.76 2.36 13.37
CA LEU A 62 -5.12 2.43 11.96
C LEU A 62 -4.89 3.87 11.48
N MET A 63 -4.20 4.02 10.35
CA MET A 63 -4.05 5.31 9.66
C MET A 63 -4.16 5.11 8.16
N SER A 64 -4.75 6.09 7.47
CA SER A 64 -4.74 6.19 6.02
C SER A 64 -3.89 7.36 5.57
N TYR A 65 -3.10 7.14 4.52
CA TYR A 65 -2.27 8.16 3.89
C TYR A 65 -2.57 8.20 2.39
N VAL A 66 -2.47 9.38 1.80
CA VAL A 66 -2.55 9.56 0.35
C VAL A 66 -1.24 10.13 -0.14
N LYS A 67 -0.66 9.51 -1.16
CA LYS A 67 0.55 9.99 -1.83
C LYS A 67 0.42 9.90 -3.34
N ILE A 68 0.85 10.94 -4.02
CA ILE A 68 0.93 10.95 -5.48
C ILE A 68 2.31 10.42 -5.89
N ILE A 69 2.36 9.33 -6.66
CA ILE A 69 3.59 8.73 -7.21
C ILE A 69 3.41 8.55 -8.71
N ASP A 70 4.32 9.11 -9.52
CA ASP A 70 4.25 9.11 -10.99
C ASP A 70 2.88 9.59 -11.54
N GLY A 71 2.30 10.58 -10.85
CA GLY A 71 0.99 11.15 -11.16
C GLY A 71 -0.18 10.17 -11.00
N ARG A 72 -0.01 9.11 -10.19
CA ARG A 72 -1.07 8.21 -9.70
C ARG A 72 -1.32 8.51 -8.23
N SER A 73 -2.58 8.64 -7.83
CA SER A 73 -2.94 8.70 -6.41
C SER A 73 -2.86 7.29 -5.83
N ILE A 74 -2.15 7.13 -4.72
CA ILE A 74 -2.01 5.86 -4.03
C ILE A 74 -2.44 6.05 -2.58
N ILE A 75 -3.33 5.17 -2.12
CA ILE A 75 -3.83 5.15 -0.74
C ILE A 75 -3.05 4.08 0.03
N PHE A 76 -2.53 4.43 1.19
CA PHE A 76 -1.80 3.52 2.07
C PHE A 76 -2.60 3.34 3.36
N PHE A 77 -2.97 2.11 3.69
CA PHE A 77 -3.58 1.73 4.96
C PHE A 77 -2.51 1.12 5.85
N ALA A 78 -2.16 1.81 6.94
CA ALA A 78 -1.25 1.30 7.95
C ALA A 78 -2.06 0.79 9.14
N VAL A 79 -1.95 -0.50 9.41
CA VAL A 79 -2.71 -1.21 10.43
C VAL A 79 -1.74 -1.84 11.43
N ASP A 80 -2.04 -1.71 12.72
CA ASP A 80 -1.34 -2.46 13.74
C ASP A 80 -1.60 -3.97 13.61
N GLN A 81 -0.55 -4.78 13.77
CA GLN A 81 -0.61 -6.24 13.61
C GLN A 81 -1.68 -6.87 14.51
N TRP A 82 -1.74 -6.48 15.79
CA TRP A 82 -2.69 -7.07 16.73
C TRP A 82 -4.14 -6.70 16.37
N VAL A 83 -4.36 -5.49 15.90
CA VAL A 83 -5.68 -5.05 15.43
C VAL A 83 -6.13 -5.84 14.21
N PHE A 84 -5.24 -6.00 13.22
CA PHE A 84 -5.54 -6.76 12.01
C PHE A 84 -5.91 -8.21 12.32
N GLU A 85 -5.07 -8.92 13.09
CA GLU A 85 -5.30 -10.33 13.45
C GLU A 85 -6.60 -10.50 14.25
N ARG A 86 -6.85 -9.62 15.23
CA ARG A 86 -8.10 -9.62 16.00
C ARG A 86 -9.33 -9.44 15.12
N ASP A 87 -9.26 -8.58 14.10
CA ASP A 87 -10.41 -8.29 13.26
C ASP A 87 -10.73 -9.47 12.32
N ILE A 88 -9.69 -10.17 11.82
CA ILE A 88 -9.85 -11.45 11.12
C ILE A 88 -10.47 -12.52 12.02
N ASP A 89 -9.99 -12.66 13.25
CA ASP A 89 -10.54 -13.63 14.22
C ASP A 89 -12.01 -13.36 14.55
N ARG A 90 -12.44 -12.10 14.47
CA ARG A 90 -13.82 -11.66 14.72
C ARG A 90 -14.71 -11.71 13.47
N GLY A 91 -14.14 -11.95 12.30
CA GLY A 91 -14.87 -11.99 11.03
C GLY A 91 -15.34 -10.63 10.54
N PHE A 92 -14.59 -9.56 10.82
CA PHE A 92 -14.81 -8.26 10.19
C PHE A 92 -14.30 -8.22 8.74
#